data_AF-A0A844MTK5-F1
#
_entry.id   AF-A0A844MTK5-F1
#
_cell.length_a   1.000
_cell.length_b   1.000
_cell.length_c   1.000
_cell.angle_alpha   90.00
_cell.angle_beta   90.00
_cell.angle_gamma   90.00
#
_symmetry.space_group_name_H-M   'P 1'
#
loop_
_entity.id
_entity.type
_entity.pdbx_description
1 polymer ?
#
loop_
_entity_poly.entity_id
_entity_poly.type
_entity_poly.pdbx_seq_one_letter_code
_entity_poly.pdbx_strand_id
1 'polypeptide(L)' 'MTTNQYSRLFKLTVRFFKYFLLAVFGFAIVCLVSASFGASSIVTIMLPFVGTWFGKLAILLLCLMIVTAFLESLR' A
#
# COMPACT_ATOMS: atom_id res chain seq x y z
N MET A 1 0.35 2.29 -34.41
CA MET A 1 1.39 2.70 -33.43
C MET A 1 0.72 3.19 -32.16
N THR A 2 0.50 2.31 -31.17
CA THR A 2 -0.15 2.66 -29.89
C THR A 2 0.68 2.09 -28.73
N THR A 3 1.95 2.47 -28.63
CA THR A 3 2.85 2.00 -27.56
C THR A 3 3.34 3.20 -26.76
N ASN A 4 2.64 3.57 -25.68
CA ASN A 4 3.15 4.51 -24.66
C ASN A 4 2.30 4.61 -23.39
N GLN A 5 1.09 4.02 -23.35
CA GLN A 5 0.25 4.03 -22.14
C GLN A 5 0.75 3.03 -21.07
N TYR A 6 1.43 1.96 -21.49
CA TYR A 6 1.91 0.88 -20.62
C TYR A 6 2.95 1.30 -19.57
N SER A 7 3.95 2.07 -19.98
CA SER A 7 4.98 2.56 -19.05
C SER A 7 4.41 3.45 -17.97
N ARG A 8 3.28 4.13 -18.19
CA ARG A 8 2.70 5.03 -17.20
C ARG A 8 1.89 4.28 -16.15
N LEU A 9 1.05 3.33 -16.54
CA LEU A 9 0.24 2.54 -15.60
C LEU A 9 1.10 1.63 -14.73
N PHE A 10 2.03 0.89 -15.33
CA PHE A 10 2.97 0.05 -14.58
C PHE A 10 3.83 0.87 -13.61
N LYS A 11 4.35 2.02 -14.08
CA LYS A 11 5.13 2.93 -13.23
C LYS A 11 4.28 3.54 -12.12
N LEU A 12 2.99 3.79 -12.34
CA LEU A 12 2.03 4.23 -11.32
C LEU A 12 1.84 3.16 -10.25
N THR A 13 1.61 1.91 -10.64
CA THR A 13 1.45 0.77 -9.71
C THR A 13 2.71 0.59 -8.86
N VAL A 14 3.90 0.59 -9.47
CA VAL A 14 5.18 0.50 -8.74
C VAL A 14 5.38 1.68 -7.79
N ARG A 15 5.02 2.90 -8.22
CA ARG A 15 5.15 4.09 -7.38
C ARG A 15 4.19 4.05 -6.19
N PHE A 16 2.94 3.66 -6.41
CA PHE A 16 1.95 3.47 -5.34
C PHE A 16 2.38 2.38 -4.37
N PHE A 17 2.90 1.26 -4.86
CA PHE A 17 3.42 0.19 -4.02
C PHE A 17 4.59 0.65 -3.15
N LYS A 18 5.52 1.43 -3.72
CA LYS A 18 6.62 2.05 -2.98
C LYS A 18 6.10 2.98 -1.87
N TYR A 19 5.13 3.84 -2.15
CA TYR A 19 4.54 4.72 -1.13
C TYR A 19 3.78 3.94 -0.06
N PHE A 20 3.11 2.85 -0.43
CA PHE A 20 2.43 1.97 0.51
C PHE A 20 3.42 1.28 1.46
N LEU A 21 4.51 0.70 0.94
CA LEU A 21 5.57 0.14 1.77
C LEU A 21 6.17 1.18 2.71
N LEU A 22 6.40 2.40 2.22
CA LEU A 22 6.91 3.50 3.04
C LEU A 22 5.94 3.84 4.19
N ALA A 23 4.64 3.84 3.92
CA ALA A 23 3.61 4.06 4.92
C ALA A 23 3.54 2.91 5.94
N VAL A 24 3.64 1.64 5.50
CA VAL A 24 3.70 0.48 6.41
C VAL A 24 4.91 0.63 7.33
N PHE A 25 6.06 0.98 6.76
CA PHE A 25 7.31 1.10 7.51
C PHE A 25 7.25 2.24 8.53
N GLY A 26 6.70 3.40 8.14
CA GLY A 26 6.46 4.50 9.06
C GLY A 26 5.52 4.11 10.20
N PHE A 27 4.43 3.40 9.89
CA PHE A 27 3.50 2.90 10.90
C PHE A 27 4.17 1.89 11.84
N ALA A 28 4.97 0.97 11.32
CA ALA A 28 5.72 0.00 12.10
C ALA A 28 6.68 0.70 13.08
N ILE A 29 7.39 1.74 12.65
CA ILE A 29 8.28 2.53 13.51
C ILE A 29 7.49 3.18 14.65
N VAL A 30 6.36 3.83 14.35
CA VAL A 30 5.50 4.46 15.37
C VAL A 30 4.99 3.45 16.39
N CYS A 31 4.56 2.27 15.94
CA CYS A 31 4.17 1.17 16.81
C CYS A 31 5.33 0.70 17.71
N LEU A 32 6.53 0.57 17.15
CA LEU A 32 7.72 0.13 17.89
C LEU A 32 8.13 1.14 18.97
N VAL A 33 8.12 2.43 18.63
CA VAL A 33 8.43 3.55 19.55
C VAL A 33 7.37 3.62 20.66
N SER A 34 6.10 3.51 20.30
CA SER A 34 5.01 3.58 21.28
C SER A 34 5.00 2.36 22.22
N ALA A 35 5.34 1.17 21.71
CA ALA A 35 5.52 -0.04 22.52
C ALA A 35 6.70 0.10 23.51
N SER A 36 7.81 0.72 23.10
CA SER A 36 8.97 0.95 23.97
C SER A 36 8.74 2.06 25.00
N PHE A 37 7.83 2.99 24.75
CA PHE A 37 7.40 4.02 25.71
C PHE A 37 6.28 3.58 26.66
N GLY A 38 5.75 2.37 26.52
CA GLY A 38 4.64 1.87 27.33
C GLY A 38 3.27 2.47 26.97
N ALA A 39 3.18 3.26 25.90
CA ALA A 39 1.93 3.82 25.37
C ALA A 39 1.20 2.83 24.44
N SER A 40 1.34 1.53 24.69
CA SER A 40 0.79 0.44 23.90
C SER A 40 -0.73 0.55 23.74
N SER A 41 -1.44 1.04 24.76
CA SER A 41 -2.90 1.24 24.72
C SER A 41 -3.38 2.15 23.58
N ILE A 42 -2.61 3.19 23.23
CA ILE A 42 -2.97 4.11 22.13
C ILE A 42 -2.83 3.39 20.78
N VAL A 43 -1.80 2.55 20.66
CA VAL A 43 -1.59 1.73 19.46
C VAL A 43 -2.72 0.73 19.30
N THR A 44 -3.16 0.05 20.38
CA THR A 44 -4.23 -0.95 20.31
C THR A 44 -5.55 -0.39 19.78
N ILE A 45 -5.84 0.88 20.06
CA ILE A 45 -7.05 1.58 19.58
C ILE A 45 -6.88 2.05 18.13
N MET A 46 -5.69 2.53 17.75
CA MET A 46 -5.41 2.95 16.36
C MET A 46 -5.19 1.78 15.41
N LEU A 47 -4.75 0.61 15.89
CA LEU A 47 -4.44 -0.57 15.10
C LEU A 47 -5.60 -1.04 14.21
N PRO A 48 -6.86 -1.16 14.69
CA PRO A 48 -7.97 -1.54 13.82
C PRO A 48 -8.29 -0.45 12.78
N PHE A 49 -8.17 0.84 13.13
CA PHE A 49 -8.45 1.93 12.20
C PHE A 49 -7.43 1.97 11.06
N VAL A 50 -6.14 1.87 11.42
CA VAL A 50 -5.04 1.81 10.47
C VAL A 50 -5.08 0.51 9.68
N GLY A 51 -5.35 -0.63 10.30
CA GLY A 51 -5.50 -1.92 9.64
C GLY A 51 -6.62 -1.93 8.59
N THR A 52 -7.74 -1.28 8.89
CA THR A 52 -8.87 -1.15 7.93
C THR A 52 -8.48 -0.28 6.74
N TRP A 53 -7.81 0.85 7.00
CA TRP A 53 -7.27 1.72 5.95
C TRP A 53 -6.21 1.01 5.11
N PHE A 54 -5.31 0.26 5.75
CA PHE A 54 -4.29 -0.55 5.09
C PHE A 54 -4.91 -1.64 4.22
N GLY A 55 -5.92 -2.33 4.71
CA GLY A 55 -6.67 -3.33 3.94
C GLY A 55 -7.30 -2.70 2.70
N LYS A 56 -7.94 -1.55 2.83
CA LYS A 56 -8.53 -0.84 1.67
C LYS A 56 -7.47 -0.40 0.66
N LEU A 57 -6.34 0.13 1.11
CA LEU A 57 -5.24 0.50 0.22
C LEU A 57 -4.60 -0.72 -0.46
N ALA A 58 -4.46 -1.84 0.26
CA ALA A 58 -3.95 -3.09 -0.28
C ALA A 58 -4.89 -3.68 -1.34
N ILE A 59 -6.21 -3.65 -1.11
CA ILE A 59 -7.21 -4.08 -2.09
C ILE A 59 -7.18 -3.18 -3.33
N LEU A 60 -7.08 -1.86 -3.15
CA LEU A 60 -6.98 -0.92 -4.25
C LEU A 60 -5.72 -1.19 -5.10
N LEU A 61 -4.59 -1.46 -4.44
CA LEU A 61 -3.33 -1.83 -5.08
C LEU A 61 -3.42 -3.16 -5.83
N LEU A 62 -3.99 -4.19 -5.21
CA LEU A 62 -4.22 -5.49 -5.84
C LEU A 62 -5.11 -5.36 -7.06
N CYS A 63 -6.18 -4.57 -6.96
CA CYS A 63 -7.07 -4.28 -8.08
C CYS A 63 -6.32 -3.62 -9.23
N LEU A 64 -5.51 -2.58 -8.94
CA LEU A 64 -4.66 -1.95 -9.95
C LEU A 64 -3.67 -2.93 -10.57
N MET A 65 -3.06 -3.80 -9.76
CA MET A 65 -2.10 -4.80 -10.22
C MET A 65 -2.76 -5.83 -11.14
N ILE A 66 -3.95 -6.33 -10.78
CA ILE A 66 -4.75 -7.27 -11.58
C ILE A 66 -5.16 -6.62 -12.91
N VAL A 67 -5.65 -5.38 -12.89
CA VAL A 67 -5.99 -4.65 -14.12
C VAL A 67 -4.77 -4.50 -15.02
N THR A 68 -3.60 -4.20 -14.45
CA THR A 68 -2.35 -4.09 -15.19
C THR A 68 -1.95 -5.44 -15.81
N ALA A 69 -2.03 -6.53 -15.04
CA ALA A 69 -1.70 -7.89 -15.49
C ALA A 69 -2.68 -8.43 -16.55
N PHE A 70 -3.98 -8.16 -16.40
CA PHE A 70 -5.00 -8.54 -17.37
C PHE A 70 -4.82 -7.82 -18.70
N LEU A 71 -4.51 -6.51 -18.66
CA LEU A 71 -4.14 -5.75 -19.85
C LEU A 71 -2.93 -6.40 -20.54
N GLU A 72 -1.94 -6.87 -19.75
CA GLU A 72 -0.70 -7.46 -20.26
C GLU A 72 -0.93 -8.84 -20.88
N SER A 73 -1.82 -9.63 -20.30
CA SER A 73 -2.19 -10.96 -20.80
C SER A 73 -3.16 -10.96 -21.98
N LEU A 74 -3.93 -9.87 -22.19
CA LEU A 74 -4.81 -9.72 -23.36
C LEU A 74 -4.05 -9.35 -24.65
N ARG A 75 -2.73 -9.21 -24.55
CA ARG A 75 -1.81 -8.98 -25.66
C ARG A 75 -1.10 -10.27 -26.04
#